data_AF-A0A6I9NQ48-F1
#
_entry.id   AF-A0A6I9NQ48-F1
#
_cell.length_a   1.000
_cell.length_b   1.000
_cell.length_c   1.000
_cell.angle_alpha   90.00
_cell.angle_beta   90.00
_cell.angle_gamma   90.00
#
_symmetry.space_group_name_H-M   'P 1'
#
loop_
_entity.id
_entity.type
_entity.pdbx_description
1 polymer ?
#
loop_
_entity_poly.entity_id
_entity_poly.type
_entity_poly.pdbx_seq_one_letter_code
_entity_poly.pdbx_strand_id
1 'polypeptide(L)'
;MLAARRTAKYRNLRSVSGQPGAVGATDHKQTRAKRVKLAIEGSPQARLNASACPPTRPNTTGLFIHCPACQCNGHSQCVNESVCEKCEDLTTGRHCESCISGFYGDPTNGGNCQPCKCNGHASMCNPNNGKCFCTTKGIKGDRCHLCEVENRYQGNPLKGTCYCKWNSN
;
A
#
# COMPACT_ATOMS: atom_id res chain seq x y z
N MET A 1 -42.80 -41.27 -1.64
CA MET A 1 -42.01 -40.13 -2.16
C MET A 1 -40.61 -40.22 -1.53
N LEU A 2 -39.71 -41.04 -2.09
CA LEU A 2 -38.36 -41.27 -1.56
C LEU A 2 -37.36 -40.30 -2.20
N ALA A 3 -36.51 -39.69 -1.37
CA ALA A 3 -35.46 -38.75 -1.74
C ALA A 3 -34.31 -39.44 -2.50
N ALA A 4 -33.98 -38.92 -3.69
CA ALA A 4 -32.85 -39.38 -4.49
C ALA A 4 -31.55 -38.66 -4.08
N ARG A 5 -30.63 -39.39 -3.42
CA ARG A 5 -29.25 -38.95 -3.17
C ARG A 5 -28.40 -39.23 -4.41
N ARG A 6 -27.88 -38.19 -5.07
CA ARG A 6 -26.89 -38.31 -6.15
C ARG A 6 -25.47 -38.37 -5.56
N THR A 7 -24.88 -39.55 -5.51
CA THR A 7 -23.44 -39.75 -5.27
C THR A 7 -22.69 -39.63 -6.60
N ALA A 8 -21.81 -38.62 -6.73
CA ALA A 8 -20.94 -38.48 -7.89
C ALA A 8 -19.76 -39.47 -7.79
N LYS A 9 -19.71 -40.43 -8.73
CA LYS A 9 -18.58 -41.34 -8.97
C LYS A 9 -17.40 -40.53 -9.54
N TYR A 10 -16.32 -40.38 -8.78
CA TYR A 10 -15.03 -39.96 -9.33
C TYR A 10 -14.50 -41.05 -10.27
N ARG A 11 -14.32 -40.71 -11.55
CA ARG A 11 -13.71 -41.60 -12.55
C ARG A 11 -12.18 -41.50 -12.49
N ASN A 12 -11.57 -42.66 -12.35
CA ASN A 12 -10.14 -42.96 -12.45
C ASN A 12 -9.62 -42.65 -13.87
N LEU A 13 -8.58 -41.82 -14.00
CA LEU A 13 -7.85 -41.59 -15.25
C LEU A 13 -6.42 -42.12 -15.10
N ARG A 14 -6.06 -43.02 -16.01
CA ARG A 14 -4.82 -43.80 -16.03
C ARG A 14 -3.59 -42.92 -16.27
N SER A 15 -2.50 -43.25 -15.57
CA SER A 15 -1.15 -42.76 -15.83
C SER A 15 -0.68 -43.16 -17.23
N VAL A 16 -0.25 -42.18 -18.02
CA VAL A 16 0.61 -42.39 -19.20
C VAL A 16 1.96 -41.77 -18.88
N SER A 17 2.96 -42.62 -18.77
CA SER A 17 4.38 -42.28 -18.65
C SER A 17 4.91 -41.77 -19.98
N GLY A 18 5.18 -40.47 -20.07
CA GLY A 18 5.88 -39.82 -21.18
C GLY A 18 7.07 -39.06 -20.64
N GLN A 19 8.28 -39.44 -21.07
CA GLN A 19 9.55 -38.83 -20.71
C GLN A 19 9.61 -37.36 -21.21
N PRO A 20 10.04 -36.39 -20.38
CA PRO A 20 10.47 -35.10 -20.89
C PRO A 20 11.90 -35.18 -21.40
N GLY A 21 12.06 -34.91 -22.70
CA GLY A 21 13.36 -34.72 -23.35
C GLY A 21 14.16 -33.58 -22.73
N ALA A 22 15.48 -33.79 -22.69
CA ALA A 22 16.45 -32.85 -22.19
C ALA A 22 16.44 -31.54 -23.00
N VAL A 23 15.98 -30.46 -22.37
CA VAL A 23 16.21 -29.10 -22.86
C VAL A 23 17.52 -28.65 -22.23
N GLY A 24 18.53 -28.39 -23.07
CA GLY A 24 19.89 -28.06 -22.68
C GLY A 24 19.93 -26.95 -21.63
N ALA A 25 20.66 -27.20 -20.54
CA ALA A 25 21.02 -26.18 -19.57
C ALA A 25 21.95 -25.19 -20.27
N THR A 26 21.43 -24.04 -20.68
CA THR A 26 22.26 -22.88 -20.98
C THR A 26 22.96 -22.46 -19.69
N ASP A 27 24.30 -22.50 -19.71
CA ASP A 27 25.19 -22.04 -18.64
C ASP A 27 24.83 -20.61 -18.20
N HIS A 28 23.96 -20.50 -17.21
CA HIS A 28 23.83 -19.28 -16.41
C HIS A 28 25.11 -19.18 -15.58
N LYS A 29 26.11 -18.52 -16.16
CA LYS A 29 27.30 -18.06 -15.45
C LYS A 29 26.81 -17.29 -14.22
N GLN A 30 26.89 -17.91 -13.04
CA GLN A 30 26.52 -17.32 -11.76
C GLN A 30 27.46 -16.14 -11.50
N THR A 31 27.17 -14.99 -12.09
CA THR A 31 27.80 -13.74 -11.70
C THR A 31 27.44 -13.54 -10.24
N ARG A 32 28.45 -13.66 -9.39
CA ARG A 32 28.38 -13.39 -7.96
C ARG A 32 27.70 -12.05 -7.79
N ALA A 33 26.43 -12.04 -7.42
CA ALA A 33 25.72 -10.83 -7.07
C ALA A 33 26.51 -10.22 -5.91
N LYS A 34 27.27 -9.15 -6.19
CA LYS A 34 27.81 -8.30 -5.12
C LYS A 34 26.57 -7.90 -4.32
N ARG A 35 26.51 -8.36 -3.07
CA ARG A 35 25.55 -7.88 -2.09
C ARG A 35 25.78 -6.38 -2.00
N VAL A 36 25.02 -5.61 -2.77
CA VAL A 36 24.84 -4.20 -2.49
C VAL A 36 24.14 -4.23 -1.15
N LYS A 37 24.90 -3.93 -0.10
CA LYS A 37 24.34 -3.65 1.21
C LYS A 37 23.48 -2.42 0.96
N LEU A 38 22.17 -2.63 0.76
CA LEU A 38 21.23 -1.52 0.84
C LEU A 38 21.45 -0.97 2.25
N ALA A 39 22.21 0.12 2.33
CA ALA A 39 22.03 1.06 3.39
C ALA A 39 20.60 1.56 3.19
N ILE A 40 19.66 0.86 3.82
CA ILE A 40 18.45 1.52 4.27
C ILE A 40 19.02 2.54 5.24
N GLU A 41 19.27 3.75 4.76
CA GLU A 41 19.44 4.90 5.62
C GLU A 41 18.14 4.97 6.40
N GLY A 42 18.16 4.31 7.56
CA GLY A 42 17.09 4.40 8.51
C GLY A 42 16.95 5.87 8.79
N SER A 43 15.81 6.42 8.37
CA SER A 43 15.32 7.71 8.83
C SER A 43 15.75 7.88 10.29
N PRO A 44 16.44 8.98 10.64
CA PRO A 44 17.08 9.14 11.93
C PRO A 44 16.04 8.79 12.96
N GLN A 45 16.33 7.72 13.70
CA GLN A 45 15.41 7.18 14.67
C GLN A 45 15.02 8.35 15.57
N ALA A 46 13.75 8.76 15.54
CA ALA A 46 13.14 9.34 16.71
C ALA A 46 13.02 8.20 17.73
N ARG A 47 14.18 7.76 18.25
CA ARG A 47 14.24 7.07 19.52
C ARG A 47 13.70 8.10 20.48
N LEU A 48 12.44 7.96 20.87
CA LEU A 48 11.99 8.59 22.09
C LEU A 48 12.94 8.07 23.16
N ASN A 49 13.84 8.95 23.59
CA ASN A 49 14.83 8.61 24.58
C ASN A 49 14.04 8.33 25.87
N ALA A 50 14.03 7.08 26.34
CA ALA A 50 13.37 6.72 27.60
C ALA A 50 13.92 7.54 28.78
N SER A 51 15.16 8.05 28.66
CA SER A 51 15.77 8.98 29.63
C SER A 51 15.25 10.43 29.53
N ALA A 52 14.43 10.75 28.53
CA ALA A 52 13.69 12.02 28.45
C ALA A 52 12.37 11.98 29.23
N CYS A 53 11.93 10.79 29.67
CA CYS A 53 10.88 10.66 30.67
C CYS A 53 11.55 10.60 32.05
N PRO A 54 11.35 11.61 32.91
CA PRO A 54 11.88 11.55 34.27
C PRO A 54 11.28 10.34 35.00
N PRO A 55 12.06 9.59 35.81
CA PRO A 55 11.50 8.53 36.64
C PRO A 55 10.41 9.16 37.51
N THR A 56 9.20 8.62 37.42
CA THR A 56 8.06 9.04 38.24
C THR A 56 8.49 9.05 39.70
N ARG A 57 8.56 10.24 40.32
CA ARG A 57 8.63 10.32 41.78
C ARG A 57 7.28 9.84 42.29
N PRO A 58 7.21 8.80 43.13
CA PRO A 58 5.97 8.44 43.78
C PRO A 58 5.62 9.61 44.69
N ASN A 59 4.39 10.12 44.60
CA ASN A 59 3.85 11.22 45.42
C ASN A 59 3.96 12.66 44.85
N THR A 60 3.40 12.90 43.67
CA THR A 60 2.89 14.25 43.35
C THR A 60 1.46 14.14 42.84
N THR A 61 0.51 14.44 43.73
CA THR A 61 -0.89 14.67 43.40
C THR A 61 -0.99 15.93 42.53
N GLY A 62 -1.30 15.72 41.25
CA GLY A 62 -1.68 16.81 40.33
C GLY A 62 -0.70 17.03 39.19
N LEU A 63 -0.71 16.14 38.21
CA LEU A 63 -0.87 16.42 36.78
C LEU A 63 -0.70 15.08 36.05
N PHE A 64 -1.54 14.83 35.06
CA PHE A 64 -1.55 13.64 34.22
C PHE A 64 -0.30 13.61 33.31
N ILE A 65 0.89 13.35 33.85
CA ILE A 65 2.16 13.28 33.08
C ILE A 65 2.70 11.85 33.13
N HIS A 66 1.86 10.89 32.76
CA HIS A 66 2.40 9.66 32.21
C HIS A 66 2.81 9.97 30.77
N CYS A 67 4.10 9.89 30.47
CA CYS A 67 4.57 9.85 29.09
C CYS A 67 3.78 8.76 28.36
N PRO A 68 3.17 9.01 27.20
CA PRO A 68 2.62 7.94 26.40
C PRO A 68 3.78 6.99 26.08
N ALA A 69 3.61 5.71 26.42
CA ALA A 69 4.66 4.71 26.26
C ALA A 69 5.15 4.67 24.80
N CYS A 70 4.27 4.96 23.83
CA CYS A 70 4.64 5.12 22.44
C CYS A 70 3.78 6.19 21.73
N GLN A 71 4.32 6.75 20.64
CA GLN A 71 3.63 7.71 19.77
C GLN A 71 3.04 6.97 18.57
N CYS A 72 1.74 6.65 18.58
CA CYS A 72 1.04 6.03 17.45
C CYS A 72 0.10 6.99 16.70
N ASN A 73 0.29 8.30 16.87
CA ASN A 73 -0.58 9.33 16.30
C ASN A 73 -2.08 9.15 16.61
N GLY A 74 -2.43 8.42 17.66
CA GLY A 74 -3.82 8.14 18.04
C GLY A 74 -4.48 6.98 17.29
N HIS A 75 -3.76 6.27 16.42
CA HIS A 75 -4.33 5.23 15.55
C HIS A 75 -3.94 3.80 15.94
N SER A 76 -3.35 3.58 17.11
CA SER A 76 -2.98 2.23 17.57
C SER A 76 -2.73 2.25 19.08
N GLN A 77 -2.89 1.09 19.70
CA GLN A 77 -2.43 0.86 21.08
C GLN A 77 -0.94 0.53 21.09
N CYS A 78 -0.26 0.90 22.18
CA CYS A 78 1.14 0.57 22.42
C CYS A 78 1.27 -0.85 22.98
N VAL A 79 2.12 -1.65 22.35
CA VAL A 79 2.58 -2.92 22.90
C VAL A 79 4.07 -2.82 23.23
N ASN A 80 4.51 -3.51 24.29
CA ASN A 80 5.90 -3.52 24.74
C ASN A 80 6.53 -2.12 24.89
N GLU A 81 5.72 -1.15 25.36
CA GLU A 81 6.14 0.22 25.67
C GLU A 81 6.81 1.00 24.53
N SER A 82 6.74 0.54 23.27
CA SER A 82 7.50 1.18 22.19
C SER A 82 6.98 0.91 20.77
N VAL A 83 6.06 -0.05 20.60
CA VAL A 83 5.61 -0.50 19.28
C VAL A 83 4.12 -0.24 19.11
N CYS A 84 3.74 0.34 17.98
CA CYS A 84 2.35 0.40 17.52
C CYS A 84 2.03 -0.92 16.82
N GLU A 85 1.12 -1.71 17.37
CA GLU A 85 0.64 -2.94 16.72
C GLU A 85 -0.73 -2.69 16.06
N LYS A 86 -0.83 -2.98 14.76
CA LYS A 86 -2.07 -2.86 13.95
C LYS A 86 -2.65 -1.44 13.95
N CYS A 87 -2.04 -0.58 13.14
CA CYS A 87 -2.60 0.74 12.84
C CYS A 87 -4.05 0.64 12.34
N GLU A 88 -4.92 1.42 12.97
CA GLU A 88 -6.34 1.60 12.67
C GLU A 88 -6.54 2.83 11.77
N ASP A 89 -7.79 3.23 11.53
CA ASP A 89 -8.15 4.44 10.77
C ASP A 89 -7.48 4.60 9.39
N LEU A 90 -7.19 3.46 8.74
CA LEU A 90 -6.59 3.41 7.41
C LEU A 90 -5.16 3.98 7.38
N THR A 91 -4.45 3.85 8.50
CA THR A 91 -3.06 4.30 8.65
C THR A 91 -2.07 3.13 8.63
N THR A 92 -0.80 3.45 8.45
CA THR A 92 0.34 2.52 8.37
C THR A 92 1.62 3.24 8.74
N GLY A 93 2.70 2.49 8.91
CA GLY A 93 3.98 2.98 9.40
C GLY A 93 4.27 2.49 10.81
N ARG A 94 5.43 2.88 11.35
CA ARG A 94 5.85 2.44 12.69
C ARG A 94 5.05 3.14 13.80
N HIS A 95 4.62 4.36 13.51
CA HIS A 95 3.92 5.27 14.39
C HIS A 95 2.51 5.59 13.84
N CYS A 96 2.03 4.81 12.86
CA CYS A 96 0.79 5.09 12.14
C CYS A 96 0.76 6.49 11.51
N GLU A 97 1.92 6.91 10.98
CA GLU A 97 2.20 8.26 10.48
C GLU A 97 1.87 8.47 8.99
N SER A 98 1.37 7.44 8.30
CA SER A 98 1.06 7.52 6.87
C SER A 98 -0.24 6.79 6.56
N CYS A 99 -0.93 7.18 5.49
CA CYS A 99 -2.11 6.46 5.03
C CYS A 99 -1.73 5.15 4.32
N ILE A 100 -2.58 4.14 4.44
CA ILE A 100 -2.46 2.90 3.65
C ILE A 100 -2.57 3.22 2.15
N SER A 101 -2.10 2.28 1.31
CA SER A 101 -2.20 2.42 -0.15
C SER A 101 -3.65 2.58 -0.60
N GLY A 102 -3.90 3.55 -1.49
CA GLY A 102 -5.24 3.90 -1.96
C GLY A 102 -5.95 4.97 -1.10
N PHE A 103 -5.27 5.49 -0.07
CA PHE A 103 -5.73 6.58 0.77
C PHE A 103 -4.67 7.67 0.87
N TYR A 104 -5.10 8.89 1.17
CA TYR A 104 -4.24 10.06 1.33
C TYR A 104 -4.75 10.99 2.42
N GLY A 105 -3.86 11.81 2.97
CA GLY A 105 -4.17 12.76 4.04
C GLY A 105 -3.00 12.93 5.00
N ASP A 106 -3.28 13.59 6.10
CA ASP A 106 -2.34 13.75 7.22
C ASP A 106 -2.93 13.02 8.44
N PRO A 107 -2.40 11.84 8.81
CA PRO A 107 -2.84 11.08 9.98
C PRO A 107 -2.12 11.50 11.26
N THR A 108 -1.30 12.55 11.25
CA THR A 108 -0.60 12.96 12.47
C THR A 108 -1.58 13.51 13.50
N ASN A 109 -1.31 13.25 14.79
CA ASN A 109 -2.10 13.75 15.92
C ASN A 109 -3.62 13.45 15.84
N GLY A 110 -4.00 12.25 15.40
CA GLY A 110 -5.40 11.85 15.25
C GLY A 110 -6.07 12.42 13.99
N GLY A 111 -5.27 12.81 13.00
CA GLY A 111 -5.76 13.18 11.68
C GLY A 111 -6.38 12.00 10.93
N ASN A 112 -6.89 12.24 9.72
CA ASN A 112 -7.68 11.23 9.00
C ASN A 112 -7.17 10.97 7.59
N CYS A 113 -7.27 9.71 7.19
CA CYS A 113 -7.03 9.27 5.82
C CYS A 113 -8.32 9.22 5.00
N GLN A 114 -8.24 9.65 3.74
CA GLN A 114 -9.37 9.71 2.82
C GLN A 114 -9.08 8.89 1.55
N PRO A 115 -10.08 8.24 0.94
CA PRO A 115 -9.87 7.43 -0.25
C PRO A 115 -9.43 8.29 -1.43
N CYS A 116 -8.53 7.75 -2.25
CA CYS A 116 -8.09 8.39 -3.49
C CYS A 116 -9.29 8.63 -4.44
N LYS A 117 -9.42 9.86 -4.96
CA LYS A 117 -10.51 10.24 -5.88
C LYS A 117 -9.99 10.38 -7.31
N CYS A 118 -9.76 9.24 -7.96
CA CYS A 118 -9.12 9.18 -9.29
C CYS A 118 -10.09 8.90 -10.45
N ASN A 119 -11.39 9.14 -10.26
CA ASN A 119 -12.42 9.02 -11.30
C ASN A 119 -12.44 7.68 -12.06
N GLY A 120 -12.10 6.57 -11.40
CA GLY A 120 -12.06 5.24 -12.03
C GLY A 120 -10.83 4.97 -12.91
N HIS A 121 -9.90 5.93 -13.02
CA HIS A 121 -8.69 5.81 -13.85
C HIS A 121 -7.42 5.49 -13.06
N ALA A 122 -7.54 5.36 -11.74
CA ALA A 122 -6.53 4.79 -10.85
C ALA A 122 -7.19 4.34 -9.54
N SER A 123 -6.58 3.38 -8.85
CA SER A 123 -6.91 3.02 -7.46
C SER A 123 -5.91 3.57 -6.45
N MET A 124 -4.72 3.96 -6.92
CA MET A 124 -3.62 4.45 -6.10
C MET A 124 -3.36 5.94 -6.33
N CYS A 125 -3.02 6.64 -5.26
CA CYS A 125 -2.56 8.02 -5.29
C CYS A 125 -1.41 8.21 -4.30
N ASN A 126 -0.72 9.34 -4.43
CA ASN A 126 0.30 9.74 -3.49
C ASN A 126 -0.33 10.01 -2.11
N PRO A 127 0.16 9.38 -1.03
CA PRO A 127 -0.47 9.46 0.29
C PRO A 127 -0.43 10.86 0.92
N ASN A 128 0.50 11.73 0.51
CA ASN A 128 0.66 13.05 1.12
C ASN A 128 -0.22 14.12 0.47
N ASN A 129 -0.45 14.03 -0.84
CA ASN A 129 -1.16 15.08 -1.59
C ASN A 129 -2.37 14.58 -2.39
N GLY A 130 -2.61 13.27 -2.43
CA GLY A 130 -3.75 12.67 -3.12
C GLY A 130 -3.64 12.65 -4.66
N LYS A 131 -2.47 12.98 -5.23
CA LYS A 131 -2.26 12.96 -6.68
C LYS A 131 -2.28 11.53 -7.21
N CYS A 132 -3.19 11.27 -8.13
CA CYS A 132 -3.43 9.95 -8.70
C CYS A 132 -2.34 9.51 -9.68
N PHE A 133 -2.05 8.21 -9.66
CA PHE A 133 -1.19 7.57 -10.65
C PHE A 133 -2.07 7.03 -11.80
N CYS A 134 -2.45 7.91 -12.73
CA CYS A 134 -3.38 7.56 -13.82
C CYS A 134 -2.84 6.41 -14.69
N THR A 135 -3.64 5.36 -14.85
CA THR A 135 -3.26 4.16 -15.64
C THR A 135 -3.86 4.15 -17.03
N THR A 136 -4.92 4.91 -17.26
CA THR A 136 -5.61 5.00 -18.56
C THR A 136 -4.84 5.90 -19.52
N LYS A 137 -4.55 5.39 -20.72
CA LYS A 137 -3.83 6.15 -21.76
C LYS A 137 -4.59 7.41 -22.16
N GLY A 138 -3.86 8.51 -22.30
CA GLY A 138 -4.42 9.79 -22.70
C GLY A 138 -5.22 10.52 -21.60
N ILE A 139 -5.17 10.05 -20.36
CA ILE A 139 -5.79 10.70 -19.21
C ILE A 139 -4.72 11.22 -18.26
N LYS A 140 -4.83 12.49 -17.86
CA LYS A 140 -3.90 13.20 -16.98
C LYS A 140 -4.62 14.04 -15.92
N GLY A 141 -3.82 14.76 -15.13
CA GLY A 141 -4.27 15.62 -14.03
C GLY A 141 -4.29 14.93 -12.68
N ASP A 142 -4.38 15.70 -11.60
CA ASP A 142 -4.17 15.16 -10.24
C ASP A 142 -5.23 14.15 -9.80
N ARG A 143 -6.40 14.20 -10.43
CA ARG A 143 -7.52 13.27 -10.23
C ARG A 143 -7.87 12.45 -11.48
N CYS A 144 -6.99 12.42 -12.48
CA CYS A 144 -7.27 11.76 -13.76
C CYS A 144 -8.56 12.27 -14.44
N HIS A 145 -8.75 13.59 -14.46
CA HIS A 145 -9.97 14.25 -14.93
C HIS A 145 -9.76 15.06 -16.21
N LEU A 146 -8.58 14.97 -16.83
CA LEU A 146 -8.22 15.71 -18.04
C LEU A 146 -7.80 14.73 -19.13
N CYS A 147 -8.16 15.02 -20.38
CA CYS A 147 -7.50 14.36 -21.50
C CYS A 147 -6.14 15.02 -21.76
N GLU A 148 -5.18 14.23 -22.23
CA GLU A 148 -3.86 14.68 -22.62
C GLU A 148 -3.88 15.32 -24.03
N VAL A 149 -4.32 16.58 -24.08
CA VAL A 149 -4.52 17.32 -25.34
C VAL A 149 -3.23 17.51 -26.15
N GLU A 150 -2.08 17.60 -25.49
CA GLU A 150 -0.76 17.69 -26.13
C GLU A 150 -0.47 16.47 -27.01
N ASN A 151 -0.97 15.29 -26.63
CA ASN A 151 -0.86 14.06 -27.40
C ASN A 151 -2.11 13.77 -28.24
N ARG A 152 -2.89 14.81 -28.57
CA ARG A 152 -4.11 14.75 -29.39
C ARG A 152 -5.25 13.89 -28.80
N TYR A 153 -5.26 13.66 -27.48
CA TYR A 153 -6.40 13.05 -26.82
C TYR A 153 -7.51 14.07 -26.58
N GLN A 154 -8.73 13.72 -26.97
CA GLN A 154 -9.93 14.55 -26.85
C GLN A 154 -11.10 13.69 -26.37
N GLY A 155 -12.11 14.31 -25.77
CA GLY A 155 -13.31 13.63 -25.25
C GLY A 155 -13.62 14.00 -23.80
N ASN A 156 -14.32 13.12 -23.09
CA ASN A 156 -14.72 13.35 -21.69
C ASN A 156 -14.15 12.24 -20.77
N PRO A 157 -13.13 12.53 -19.95
CA PRO A 157 -12.54 11.55 -19.04
C PRO A 157 -13.50 11.15 -17.91
N LEU A 158 -14.38 12.03 -17.43
CA LEU A 158 -15.36 11.68 -16.39
C LEU A 158 -16.43 10.70 -16.88
N LYS A 159 -16.56 10.55 -18.21
CA LYS A 159 -17.39 9.53 -18.86
C LYS A 159 -16.57 8.38 -19.46
N GLY A 160 -15.26 8.34 -19.22
CA GLY A 160 -14.35 7.27 -19.67
C GLY A 160 -13.95 7.32 -21.15
N THR A 161 -13.95 8.49 -21.80
CA THR A 161 -13.92 8.58 -23.28
C THR A 161 -12.81 9.47 -23.86
N CYS A 162 -11.60 9.53 -23.28
CA CYS A 162 -10.49 10.17 -24.00
C CYS A 162 -10.03 9.27 -25.15
N TYR A 163 -10.13 9.75 -26.39
CA TYR A 163 -9.66 9.06 -27.60
C TYR A 163 -8.64 9.91 -28.34
N CYS A 164 -7.66 9.26 -28.97
CA CYS A 164 -6.65 9.93 -29.77
C CYS A 164 -7.25 10.29 -31.13
N LYS A 165 -7.26 11.59 -31.46
CA LYS A 165 -7.69 12.07 -32.77
C LYS A 165 -6.49 12.12 -33.71
N TRP A 166 -6.48 11.22 -34.69
CA TRP A 166 -5.60 11.35 -35.85
C TRP A 166 -6.34 12.17 -36.91
N ASN A 167 -5.80 13.33 -37.27
CA ASN A 167 -6.31 14.06 -38.44
C ASN A 167 -5.97 13.23 -39.68
N SER A 168 -6.98 12.65 -40.33
CA SER A 168 -6.90 12.34 -41.75
C SER A 168 -7.01 13.67 -42.48
N ASN A 169 -5.91 14.06 -43.15
CA ASN A 169 -5.96 15.10 -44.18
C ASN A 169 -6.96 14.72 -45.27
#